data_AF-A0A842VJA4-F1
#
_entry.id   AF-A0A842VJA4-F1
#
_cell.length_a   1.000
_cell.length_b   1.000
_cell.length_c   1.000
_cell.angle_alpha   90.00
_cell.angle_beta   90.00
_cell.angle_gamma   90.00
#
_symmetry.space_group_name_H-M   'P 1'
#
loop_
_entity.id
_entity.type
_entity.pdbx_description
1 polymer ?
#
loop_
_entity_poly.entity_id
_entity_poly.type
_entity_poly.pdbx_seq_one_letter_code
_entity_poly.pdbx_strand_id
1 'polypeptide(L)'
;MFILSIGFFFTLFTVDLKVLDFKFKGIFAYIMLGTGFFQLLYPIKTIDDFILVNTVGLLYGLVAVILPIIFFYVGFKTRSLRSSAYSIAVGIIIYTIGGTVFNQAIIDPLINLYGEGIIIVFYFLFLLFKTIGISVFAYGVVNFRL
;
A
#
# COMPACT_ATOMS: atom_id res chain seq x y z
N MET A 1 3.16 12.68 -3.76
CA MET A 1 3.70 11.34 -3.41
C MET A 1 4.56 11.36 -2.15
N PHE A 2 5.41 12.37 -1.90
CA PHE A 2 6.25 12.48 -0.70
C PHE A 2 5.53 12.23 0.66
N ILE A 3 4.33 12.76 0.84
CA ILE A 3 3.52 12.54 2.06
C ILE A 3 3.20 11.05 2.26
N LEU A 4 2.93 10.30 1.18
CA LEU A 4 2.71 8.86 1.23
C LEU A 4 4.01 8.13 1.62
N SER A 5 5.15 8.58 1.09
CA SER A 5 6.48 8.04 1.40
C SER A 5 6.82 8.17 2.88
N ILE A 6 6.49 9.30 3.50
CA ILE A 6 6.65 9.51 4.95
C ILE A 6 5.79 8.52 5.73
N GLY A 7 4.52 8.35 5.34
CA GLY A 7 3.63 7.38 5.97
C GLY A 7 4.17 5.95 5.88
N PHE A 8 4.68 5.55 4.72
CA PHE A 8 5.30 4.24 4.53
C PHE A 8 6.61 4.07 5.29
N PHE A 9 7.44 5.11 5.38
CA PHE A 9 8.65 5.10 6.19
C PHE A 9 8.33 4.77 7.65
N PHE A 10 7.43 5.53 8.29
CA PHE A 10 7.08 5.28 9.70
C PHE A 10 6.45 3.91 9.90
N THR A 11 5.60 3.47 8.98
CA THR A 11 4.94 2.16 9.06
C THR A 11 5.96 1.03 8.98
N LEU A 12 6.80 1.01 7.94
CA LEU A 12 7.80 -0.04 7.74
C LEU A 12 8.88 -0.02 8.83
N PHE A 13 9.31 1.16 9.26
CA PHE A 13 10.30 1.29 10.33
C PHE A 13 9.75 0.77 11.66
N THR A 14 8.50 1.12 11.99
CA THR A 14 7.85 0.63 13.22
C THR A 14 7.62 -0.87 13.17
N VAL A 15 7.18 -1.42 12.04
CA VAL A 15 7.00 -2.86 11.86
C VAL A 15 8.35 -3.58 12.01
N ASP A 16 9.40 -3.09 11.37
CA ASP A 16 10.72 -3.72 11.49
C ASP A 16 11.21 -3.67 12.95
N LEU A 17 11.13 -2.51 13.61
CA LEU A 17 11.59 -2.33 14.98
C LEU A 17 10.78 -3.12 16.01
N LYS A 18 9.45 -3.11 15.94
CA LYS A 18 8.57 -3.66 16.98
C LYS A 18 8.10 -5.08 16.71
N VAL A 19 7.96 -5.47 15.44
CA VAL A 19 7.40 -6.78 15.07
C VAL A 19 8.49 -7.76 14.66
N LEU A 20 9.56 -7.27 14.02
CA LEU A 20 10.64 -8.10 13.49
C LEU A 20 11.96 -7.97 14.26
N ASP A 21 11.96 -7.26 15.39
CA ASP A 21 13.13 -7.03 16.23
C ASP A 21 14.33 -6.47 15.44
N PHE A 22 14.04 -5.50 14.56
CA PHE A 22 14.99 -4.78 13.72
C PHE A 22 15.81 -5.64 12.76
N LYS A 23 15.27 -6.80 12.35
CA LYS A 23 15.94 -7.77 11.46
C LYS A 23 16.38 -7.17 10.13
N PHE A 24 15.60 -6.26 9.54
CA PHE A 24 15.92 -5.63 8.26
C PHE A 24 16.63 -4.27 8.40
N LYS A 25 16.94 -3.86 9.63
CA LYS A 25 17.65 -2.60 9.96
C LYS A 25 17.03 -1.35 9.32
N GLY A 26 15.72 -1.36 9.11
CA GLY A 26 14.96 -0.27 8.49
C GLY A 26 15.19 -0.12 6.98
N ILE A 27 15.84 -1.06 6.28
CA ILE A 27 16.22 -0.89 4.87
C ILE A 27 15.05 -0.52 3.97
N PHE A 28 13.91 -1.21 4.12
CA PHE A 28 12.70 -0.93 3.33
C PHE A 28 12.10 0.43 3.66
N ALA A 29 12.19 0.87 4.92
CA ALA A 29 11.73 2.20 5.31
C ALA A 29 12.61 3.28 4.66
N TYR A 30 13.93 3.13 4.72
CA TYR A 30 14.87 4.09 4.10
C TYR A 30 14.73 4.16 2.59
N ILE A 31 14.46 3.02 1.92
CA ILE A 31 14.14 3.03 0.49
C ILE A 31 12.92 3.90 0.22
N MET A 32 11.83 3.77 1.00
CA MET A 32 10.62 4.60 0.83
C MET A 32 10.89 6.08 1.09
N LEU A 33 11.70 6.40 2.10
CA LEU A 33 12.06 7.79 2.39
C LEU A 33 12.89 8.38 1.24
N GLY A 34 13.87 7.62 0.74
CA GLY A 34 14.73 8.02 -0.38
C GLY A 34 13.95 8.24 -1.67
N THR A 35 13.00 7.36 -2.01
CA THR A 35 12.11 7.56 -3.17
C THR A 35 11.25 8.80 -3.00
N GLY A 36 10.74 9.05 -1.78
CA GLY A 36 10.02 10.28 -1.47
C GLY A 36 10.84 11.54 -1.74
N PHE A 37 12.08 11.60 -1.22
CA PHE A 37 12.97 12.74 -1.44
C PHE A 37 13.36 12.90 -2.91
N PHE A 38 13.65 11.79 -3.60
CA PHE A 38 13.93 11.81 -5.03
C PHE A 38 12.77 12.44 -5.80
N GLN A 39 11.54 11.99 -5.56
CA GLN A 39 10.36 12.54 -6.24
C GLN A 39 10.06 14.00 -5.88
N LEU A 40 10.47 14.46 -4.69
CA LEU A 40 10.29 15.85 -4.26
C LEU A 40 11.31 16.79 -4.92
N LEU A 41 12.55 16.35 -5.05
CA LEU A 41 13.67 17.17 -5.48
C LEU A 41 13.95 17.08 -6.98
N TYR A 42 13.50 16.00 -7.65
CA TYR A 42 13.74 15.79 -9.08
C TYR A 42 12.87 16.73 -9.92
N PRO A 43 13.47 17.64 -10.72
CA PRO A 43 12.71 18.59 -11.51
C PRO A 43 12.11 17.90 -12.74
N ILE A 44 10.79 17.90 -12.86
CA ILE A 44 10.08 17.38 -14.03
C ILE A 44 10.02 18.48 -15.08
N LYS A 45 10.79 18.34 -16.17
CA LYS A 45 10.82 19.32 -17.27
C LYS A 45 10.35 18.72 -18.59
N THR A 46 10.40 17.40 -18.72
CA THR A 46 10.02 16.64 -19.92
C THR A 46 9.03 15.53 -19.59
N ILE A 47 8.44 14.94 -20.63
CA ILE A 47 7.57 13.76 -20.50
C ILE A 47 8.38 12.56 -19.97
N ASP A 48 9.64 12.41 -20.40
CA ASP A 48 10.52 11.33 -19.92
C ASP A 48 10.82 11.46 -18.42
N ASP A 49 11.04 12.69 -17.92
CA ASP A 49 11.21 12.96 -16.50
C ASP A 49 9.96 12.55 -15.70
N PHE A 50 8.78 12.82 -16.24
CA PHE A 50 7.51 12.43 -15.63
C PHE A 50 7.36 10.90 -15.57
N ILE A 51 7.68 10.21 -16.66
CA ILE A 51 7.64 8.74 -16.73
C ILE A 51 8.63 8.13 -15.70
N LEU A 52 9.83 8.68 -15.61
CA LEU A 52 10.85 8.25 -14.64
C LEU A 52 10.34 8.39 -13.20
N VAL A 53 9.83 9.57 -12.83
CA VAL A 53 9.32 9.86 -11.48
C VAL A 53 8.14 8.94 -11.12
N ASN A 54 7.23 8.70 -12.08
CA ASN A 54 6.12 7.77 -11.89
C ASN A 54 6.58 6.32 -11.75
N THR A 55 7.58 5.91 -12.53
CA THR A 55 8.15 4.55 -12.46
C THR A 55 8.80 4.29 -11.11
N VAL A 56 9.54 5.27 -10.57
CA VAL A 56 10.07 5.21 -9.20
C VAL A 56 8.93 5.11 -8.17
N GLY A 57 7.78 5.72 -8.46
CA GLY A 57 6.56 5.61 -7.65
C GLY A 57 5.99 4.19 -7.58
N LEU A 58 6.30 3.30 -8.53
CA LEU A 58 5.88 1.89 -8.46
C LEU A 58 6.53 1.15 -7.29
N LEU A 59 7.65 1.65 -6.76
CA LEU A 59 8.27 1.09 -5.56
C LEU A 59 7.33 1.16 -4.35
N TYR A 60 6.37 2.10 -4.29
CA TYR A 60 5.34 2.11 -3.25
C TYR A 60 4.43 0.87 -3.31
N GLY A 61 4.27 0.26 -4.49
CA GLY A 61 3.58 -1.00 -4.66
C GLY A 61 4.27 -2.17 -3.93
N LEU A 62 5.59 -2.08 -3.68
CA LEU A 62 6.29 -3.10 -2.89
C LEU A 62 5.80 -3.13 -1.44
N VAL A 63 5.38 -2.01 -0.86
CA VAL A 63 4.82 -1.99 0.51
C VAL A 63 3.56 -2.83 0.58
N ALA A 64 2.71 -2.73 -0.45
CA ALA A 64 1.46 -3.47 -0.53
C ALA A 64 1.67 -4.99 -0.64
N VAL A 65 2.88 -5.43 -1.00
CA VAL A 65 3.25 -6.85 -1.05
C VAL A 65 4.01 -7.28 0.21
N ILE A 66 5.00 -6.49 0.62
CA ILE A 66 5.89 -6.82 1.74
C ILE A 66 5.13 -6.85 3.07
N LEU A 67 4.27 -5.85 3.34
CA LEU A 67 3.57 -5.79 4.63
C LEU A 67 2.63 -6.99 4.85
N PRO A 68 1.76 -7.39 3.89
CA PRO A 68 0.96 -8.61 4.07
C PRO A 68 1.82 -9.85 4.33
N ILE A 69 2.93 -10.03 3.59
CA ILE A 69 3.82 -11.17 3.79
C ILE A 69 4.37 -11.20 5.23
N ILE A 70 4.84 -10.06 5.73
CA ILE A 70 5.34 -9.94 7.10
C ILE A 70 4.25 -10.29 8.11
N PHE A 71 3.05 -9.74 7.97
CA PHE A 71 1.96 -10.00 8.92
C PHE A 71 1.39 -11.42 8.81
N PHE A 72 1.38 -12.04 7.63
CA PHE A 72 1.10 -13.47 7.50
C PHE A 72 2.16 -14.32 8.20
N TYR A 73 3.45 -13.99 8.03
CA TYR A 73 4.53 -14.68 8.74
C TYR A 73 4.37 -14.60 10.25
N VAL A 74 4.04 -13.40 10.78
CA VAL A 74 3.78 -13.19 12.21
C VAL A 74 2.59 -14.01 12.68
N GLY A 75 1.47 -14.00 11.96
CA GLY A 75 0.29 -14.78 12.34
C GLY A 75 0.50 -16.30 12.29
N PHE A 76 1.39 -16.76 11.40
CA PHE A 76 1.81 -18.15 11.33
C PHE A 76 2.65 -18.54 12.55
N LYS A 77 3.63 -17.71 12.92
CA LYS A 77 4.60 -17.98 14.01
C LYS A 77 4.02 -17.75 15.41
N THR A 78 3.16 -16.75 15.58
CA THR A 78 2.69 -16.32 16.90
C THR A 78 1.19 -16.56 17.04
N ARG A 79 0.81 -17.67 17.69
CA ARG A 79 -0.59 -18.11 17.80
C ARG A 79 -1.50 -17.08 18.48
N SER A 80 -1.00 -16.34 19.48
CA SER A 80 -1.75 -15.29 20.18
C SER A 80 -2.07 -14.08 19.29
N LEU A 81 -1.23 -13.78 18.30
CA LEU A 81 -1.40 -12.63 17.40
C LEU A 81 -2.04 -13.00 16.07
N ARG A 82 -2.37 -14.27 15.85
CA ARG A 82 -2.77 -14.81 14.55
C ARG A 82 -3.95 -14.06 13.91
N SER A 83 -5.02 -13.89 14.67
CA SER A 83 -6.23 -13.23 14.16
C SER A 83 -5.94 -11.78 13.78
N SER A 84 -5.33 -11.01 14.69
CA SER A 84 -4.97 -9.61 14.47
C SER A 84 -4.00 -9.43 13.30
N ALA A 85 -2.96 -10.27 13.21
CA ALA A 85 -1.97 -10.21 12.13
C ALA A 85 -2.58 -10.53 10.77
N TYR A 86 -3.44 -11.55 10.67
CA TYR A 86 -4.12 -11.86 9.42
C TYR A 86 -5.13 -10.78 9.03
N SER A 87 -5.85 -10.18 9.99
CA SER A 87 -6.70 -9.03 9.71
C SER A 87 -5.90 -7.85 9.15
N ILE A 88 -4.73 -7.55 9.69
CA ILE A 88 -3.84 -6.52 9.14
C ILE A 88 -3.45 -6.85 7.70
N ALA A 89 -2.96 -8.07 7.45
CA ALA A 89 -2.53 -8.49 6.11
C ALA A 89 -3.68 -8.43 5.09
N VAL A 90 -4.85 -8.95 5.45
CA VAL A 90 -6.06 -8.95 4.60
C VAL A 90 -6.56 -7.52 4.36
N GLY A 91 -6.57 -6.67 5.37
CA GLY A 91 -6.96 -5.26 5.23
C GLY A 91 -6.08 -4.52 4.22
N ILE A 92 -4.76 -4.74 4.26
CA ILE A 92 -3.81 -4.15 3.29
C ILE A 92 -4.06 -4.69 1.88
N ILE A 93 -4.32 -5.99 1.73
CA ILE A 93 -4.63 -6.60 0.42
C ILE A 93 -5.90 -6.00 -0.17
N ILE A 94 -6.99 -5.96 0.61
CA ILE A 94 -8.28 -5.39 0.19
C ILE A 94 -8.10 -3.92 -0.20
N TYR A 95 -7.40 -3.14 0.62
CA TYR A 95 -7.13 -1.73 0.35
C TYR A 95 -6.34 -1.51 -0.94
N THR A 96 -5.38 -2.39 -1.21
CA THR A 96 -4.52 -2.33 -2.40
C THR A 96 -5.29 -2.72 -3.65
N ILE A 97 -5.99 -3.86 -3.62
CA ILE A 97 -6.84 -4.32 -4.73
C ILE A 97 -7.85 -3.24 -5.10
N GLY A 98 -8.48 -2.61 -4.10
CA GLY A 98 -9.39 -1.49 -4.32
C GLY A 98 -8.76 -0.35 -5.12
N GLY A 99 -7.49 -0.04 -4.87
CA GLY A 99 -6.75 0.94 -5.66
C GLY A 99 -6.54 0.54 -7.11
N THR A 100 -6.28 -0.75 -7.36
CA THR A 100 -6.09 -1.28 -8.71
C THR A 100 -7.38 -1.35 -9.51
N VAL A 101 -8.55 -1.53 -8.86
CA VAL A 101 -9.85 -1.55 -9.52
C VAL A 101 -10.11 -0.23 -10.27
N PHE A 102 -9.65 0.91 -9.76
CA PHE A 102 -9.79 2.21 -10.42
C PHE A 102 -8.54 2.59 -11.24
N ASN A 103 -8.04 1.65 -12.03
CA ASN A 103 -6.92 1.87 -12.94
C ASN A 103 -7.44 2.17 -14.36
N GLN A 104 -6.90 3.19 -15.02
CA GLN A 104 -7.28 3.56 -16.41
C GLN A 104 -7.13 2.38 -17.38
N ALA A 105 -6.09 1.55 -17.26
CA ALA A 105 -5.93 0.37 -18.11
C ALA A 105 -7.08 -0.66 -17.97
N ILE A 106 -7.80 -0.65 -16.85
CA ILE A 106 -9.00 -1.49 -16.63
C ILE A 106 -10.26 -0.73 -17.04
N ILE A 107 -10.33 0.56 -16.74
CA ILE A 107 -11.50 1.40 -16.98
C ILE A 107 -11.69 1.68 -18.48
N ASP A 108 -10.64 2.00 -19.24
CA ASP A 108 -10.73 2.45 -20.63
C ASP A 108 -11.41 1.41 -21.55
N PRO A 109 -11.06 0.10 -21.49
CA PRO A 109 -11.79 -0.92 -22.24
C PRO A 109 -13.27 -1.02 -21.85
N LEU A 110 -13.59 -0.80 -20.57
CA LEU A 110 -14.96 -0.89 -20.06
C LEU A 110 -15.79 0.33 -20.46
N ILE A 111 -15.19 1.52 -20.53
CA ILE A 111 -15.84 2.72 -21.09
C ILE A 111 -16.23 2.47 -22.54
N ASN A 112 -15.34 1.86 -23.34
CA ASN A 112 -15.64 1.55 -24.74
C ASN A 112 -16.81 0.57 -24.90
N LEU A 113 -17.04 -0.31 -23.92
CA LEU A 113 -18.09 -1.34 -23.97
C LEU A 113 -19.42 -0.88 -23.33
N TYR A 114 -19.36 -0.13 -22.23
CA TYR A 114 -20.51 0.19 -21.38
C TYR A 114 -20.80 1.70 -21.26
N GLY A 115 -19.96 2.55 -21.89
CA GLY A 115 -20.04 4.00 -21.83
C GLY A 115 -19.41 4.59 -20.56
N GLU A 116 -19.31 5.93 -20.51
CA GLU A 116 -18.64 6.66 -19.41
C GLU A 116 -19.29 6.45 -18.03
N GLY A 117 -20.57 6.06 -17.99
CA GLY A 117 -21.30 5.79 -16.74
C GLY A 117 -20.67 4.67 -15.89
N ILE A 118 -19.89 3.77 -16.50
CA ILE A 118 -19.18 2.69 -15.79
C ILE A 118 -18.13 3.24 -14.80
N ILE A 119 -17.60 4.44 -15.04
CA ILE A 119 -16.62 5.10 -14.17
C ILE A 119 -17.21 5.28 -12.77
N ILE A 120 -18.48 5.67 -12.65
CA ILE A 120 -19.15 5.90 -11.36
C ILE A 120 -19.23 4.60 -10.55
N VAL A 121 -19.55 3.47 -11.22
CA VAL A 121 -19.64 2.15 -10.57
C VAL A 121 -18.28 1.72 -10.04
N PHE A 122 -17.23 1.84 -10.86
CA PHE A 122 -15.87 1.47 -10.46
C PHE A 122 -15.31 2.40 -9.39
N TYR A 123 -15.66 3.69 -9.42
CA TYR A 123 -15.33 4.62 -8.35
C TYR A 123 -15.99 4.23 -7.03
N PHE A 124 -17.26 3.81 -7.07
CA PHE A 124 -17.94 3.33 -5.87
C PHE A 124 -17.32 2.04 -5.32
N LEU A 125 -16.96 1.09 -6.19
CA LEU A 125 -16.21 -0.11 -5.82
C LEU A 125 -14.87 0.25 -5.18
N PHE A 126 -14.11 1.16 -5.79
CA PHE A 126 -12.85 1.68 -5.23
C PHE A 126 -13.06 2.19 -3.80
N LEU A 127 -14.05 3.06 -3.57
CA LEU A 127 -14.34 3.58 -2.24
C LEU A 127 -14.73 2.49 -1.24
N LEU A 128 -15.54 1.52 -1.66
CA LEU A 128 -15.92 0.37 -0.83
C LEU A 128 -14.69 -0.44 -0.41
N PHE A 129 -13.86 -0.86 -1.35
CA PHE A 129 -12.64 -1.62 -1.05
C PHE A 129 -11.68 -0.82 -0.16
N LYS A 130 -11.53 0.49 -0.39
CA LYS A 130 -10.71 1.36 0.45
C LYS A 130 -11.22 1.42 1.88
N THR A 131 -12.53 1.61 2.05
CA THR A 131 -13.18 1.73 3.37
C THR A 131 -13.13 0.40 4.13
N ILE A 132 -13.46 -0.71 3.47
CA ILE A 132 -13.40 -2.05 4.06
C ILE A 132 -11.96 -2.39 4.43
N GLY A 133 -11.01 -2.15 3.52
CA GLY A 133 -9.59 -2.41 3.75
C GLY A 133 -9.05 -1.65 4.95
N ILE A 134 -9.34 -0.35 5.06
CA ILE A 134 -8.96 0.45 6.24
C ILE A 134 -9.63 -0.07 7.51
N SER A 135 -10.93 -0.38 7.46
CA SER A 135 -11.68 -0.85 8.64
C SER A 135 -11.11 -2.16 9.18
N VAL A 136 -10.84 -3.13 8.30
CA VAL A 136 -10.27 -4.43 8.67
C VAL A 136 -8.83 -4.27 9.16
N PHE A 137 -8.04 -3.42 8.50
CA PHE A 137 -6.68 -3.08 8.94
C PHE A 137 -6.68 -2.45 10.34
N ALA A 138 -7.50 -1.43 10.57
CA ALA A 138 -7.61 -0.73 11.84
C ALA A 138 -8.06 -1.66 12.96
N TYR A 139 -9.04 -2.53 12.69
CA TYR A 139 -9.46 -3.58 13.62
C TYR A 139 -8.29 -4.51 13.98
N GLY A 140 -7.52 -4.95 12.98
CA GLY A 140 -6.33 -5.77 13.21
C GLY A 140 -5.30 -5.05 14.08
N VAL A 141 -5.01 -3.78 13.81
CA VAL A 141 -4.04 -2.97 14.57
C VAL A 141 -4.47 -2.77 16.03
N VAL A 142 -5.73 -2.41 16.29
CA VAL A 142 -6.25 -2.19 17.66
C VAL A 142 -6.13 -3.45 18.53
N ASN A 143 -6.30 -4.62 17.91
CA ASN A 143 -6.20 -5.91 18.58
C ASN A 143 -4.79 -6.51 18.54
N PHE A 144 -3.81 -5.81 17.96
CA PHE A 144 -2.42 -6.27 17.89
C PHE A 144 -1.67 -5.82 19.15
N ARG A 145 -1.68 -6.66 20.18
CA ARG A 145 -0.97 -6.42 21.45
C ARG A 145 0.24 -7.34 21.56
N LEU A 146 1.42 -6.78 21.30
CA LEU A 146 2.73 -7.44 21.47
C LEU A 146 3.03 -7.71 22.95
#